data_AF-X1CE00-F1
#
_entry.id   AF-X1CE00-F1
#
_cell.length_a   1.000
_cell.length_b   1.000
_cell.length_c   1.000
_cell.angle_alpha   90.00
_cell.angle_beta   90.00
_cell.angle_gamma   90.00
#
_symmetry.space_group_name_H-M   'P 1'
#
loop_
_entity.id
_entity.type
_entity.pdbx_description
1 polymer ?
#
loop_
_entity_poly.entity_id
_entity_poly.type
_entity_poly.pdbx_seq_one_letter_code
_entity_poly.pdbx_strand_id
1 'polypeptide(L)'
;MPPCYIHEVRFDFETEEERQFYRQLERSSLLHVVQTPVPIDDDDNVEPPPPQNVALYRQFMFEILLRLRQSSIHPALALAGYKRKFNGNLPLGFPTEWPTLPTKVNLLCKLIRSHREEKALVFCEFKEEMPYLQRELRKYGVRAARYDGSLSIAQRQVLVKALQWNRESLNSACRGLFKKVVPDEILDQI
;
A
#
# COMPACT_ATOMS: atom_id res chain seq x y z
N MET A 1 31.01 7.06 1.92
CA MET A 1 29.60 6.88 1.52
C MET A 1 28.85 8.11 2.02
N PRO A 2 28.06 8.80 1.19
CA PRO A 2 27.25 9.91 1.69
C PRO A 2 26.25 9.41 2.75
N PRO A 3 25.85 10.27 3.71
CA PRO A 3 24.90 9.89 4.74
C PRO A 3 23.51 9.61 4.15
N CYS A 4 22.80 8.65 4.74
CA CYS A 4 21.41 8.36 4.42
C CYS A 4 20.49 9.29 5.22
N TYR A 5 19.66 10.06 4.52
CA TYR A 5 18.68 10.96 5.15
C TYR A 5 17.32 10.30 5.19
N ILE A 6 16.68 10.34 6.36
CA ILE A 6 15.33 9.81 6.58
C ILE A 6 14.39 10.99 6.76
N HIS A 7 13.36 11.06 5.91
CA HIS A 7 12.33 12.10 5.96
C HIS A 7 10.96 11.44 6.18
N GLU A 8 10.22 11.94 7.17
CA GLU A 8 8.84 11.54 7.42
C GLU A 8 7.89 12.52 6.72
N VAL A 9 7.04 12.01 5.82
CA VAL A 9 6.02 12.80 5.13
C VAL A 9 4.66 12.47 5.73
N ARG A 10 4.08 13.44 6.47
CA ARG A 10 2.75 13.32 7.06
C ARG A 10 1.70 13.98 6.17
N PHE A 11 0.56 13.32 6.02
CA PHE A 11 -0.56 13.81 5.23
C PHE A 11 -1.86 13.19 5.77
N ASP A 12 -2.96 13.91 5.58
CA ASP A 12 -4.31 13.44 5.86
C ASP A 12 -4.98 12.98 4.57
N PHE A 13 -6.10 12.25 4.69
CA PHE A 13 -6.93 11.90 3.54
C PHE A 13 -7.47 13.17 2.85
N GLU A 14 -7.13 13.34 1.56
CA GLU A 14 -7.59 14.45 0.71
C GLU A 14 -9.10 14.36 0.47
N THR A 15 -9.64 13.15 0.29
CA THR A 15 -11.05 12.92 -0.07
C THR A 15 -11.91 12.57 1.15
N GLU A 16 -13.17 13.03 1.15
CA GLU A 16 -14.11 12.71 2.23
C GLU A 16 -14.55 11.24 2.16
N GLU A 17 -14.59 10.66 0.96
CA GLU A 17 -14.89 9.26 0.73
C GLU A 17 -13.88 8.35 1.43
N GLU A 18 -12.57 8.63 1.31
CA GLU A 18 -11.53 7.89 2.02
C GLU A 18 -11.70 8.00 3.54
N ARG A 19 -12.00 9.20 4.06
CA ARG A 19 -12.21 9.40 5.50
C ARG A 19 -13.44 8.65 6.00
N GLN A 20 -14.54 8.70 5.26
CA GLN A 20 -15.77 8.00 5.62
C GLN A 20 -15.56 6.50 5.63
N PHE A 21 -14.86 5.96 4.62
CA PHE A 21 -14.52 4.55 4.58
C PHE A 21 -13.64 4.14 5.77
N TYR A 22 -12.60 4.91 6.08
CA TYR A 22 -11.74 4.66 7.24
C TYR A 22 -12.54 4.67 8.57
N ARG A 23 -13.37 5.70 8.77
CA ARG A 23 -14.24 5.82 9.96
C ARG A 23 -15.28 4.70 10.03
N GLN A 24 -15.79 4.24 8.90
CA GLN A 24 -16.73 3.12 8.86
C GLN A 24 -16.06 1.82 9.31
N LEU A 25 -14.82 1.56 8.86
CA LEU A 25 -14.02 0.45 9.35
C LEU A 25 -13.77 0.56 10.85
N GLU A 26 -13.38 1.73 11.32
CA GLU A 26 -13.14 1.97 12.76
C GLU A 26 -14.42 1.76 13.60
N ARG A 27 -15.57 2.26 13.14
CA ARG A 27 -16.84 2.12 13.88
C ARG A 27 -17.39 0.70 13.88
N SER A 28 -17.33 0.00 12.74
CA SER A 28 -17.76 -1.41 12.70
C SER A 28 -16.92 -2.24 13.66
N SER A 29 -15.65 -1.89 13.81
CA SER A 29 -14.71 -2.48 14.75
C SER A 29 -15.08 -2.19 16.21
N LEU A 30 -15.38 -0.94 16.56
CA LEU A 30 -15.71 -0.54 17.93
C LEU A 30 -16.99 -1.22 18.46
N LEU A 31 -18.00 -1.42 17.61
CA LEU A 31 -19.24 -2.10 18.03
C LEU A 31 -18.99 -3.55 18.45
N HIS A 32 -18.10 -4.25 17.76
CA HIS A 32 -17.76 -5.64 18.10
C HIS A 32 -16.83 -5.73 19.34
N VAL A 33 -15.90 -4.78 19.50
CA VAL A 33 -15.01 -4.69 20.68
C VAL A 33 -15.81 -4.39 21.95
N VAL A 34 -16.70 -3.39 21.93
CA VAL A 34 -17.47 -2.96 23.11
C VAL A 34 -18.49 -4.01 23.57
N GLN A 35 -18.94 -4.88 22.66
CA GLN A 35 -19.84 -5.99 23.00
C GLN A 35 -19.13 -7.21 23.57
N THR A 36 -17.79 -7.27 23.51
CA THR A 36 -17.02 -8.31 24.19
C THR A 36 -16.48 -7.73 25.50
N PRO A 37 -17.06 -8.06 26.67
CA PRO A 37 -16.52 -7.56 27.92
C PRO A 37 -15.12 -8.16 28.11
N VAL A 38 -14.11 -7.29 28.03
CA VAL A 38 -12.75 -7.58 28.46
C VAL A 38 -12.63 -6.90 29.83
N PRO A 39 -12.44 -7.65 30.93
CA PRO A 39 -12.10 -7.04 32.20
C PRO A 39 -10.78 -6.28 32.02
N ILE A 40 -10.82 -4.99 32.29
CA ILE A 40 -9.63 -4.17 32.47
C ILE A 40 -9.26 -4.43 33.94
N ASP A 41 -8.31 -5.33 34.15
CA ASP A 41 -7.91 -5.77 35.50
C ASP A 41 -7.45 -4.58 36.35
N ASP A 42 -8.20 -4.29 37.41
CA ASP A 42 -7.75 -3.70 38.69
C ASP A 42 -8.60 -4.23 39.88
N ASP A 43 -9.46 -5.24 39.68
CA ASP A 43 -10.27 -5.87 40.74
C ASP A 43 -10.01 -7.39 40.77
N ASP A 44 -9.30 -7.84 41.82
CA ASP A 44 -8.85 -9.23 42.05
C ASP A 44 -10.00 -10.26 42.19
N ASN A 45 -11.27 -9.82 42.13
CA ASN A 45 -12.45 -10.68 42.32
C ASN A 45 -13.20 -11.06 41.03
N VAL A 46 -12.73 -10.63 39.86
CA VAL A 46 -13.38 -10.97 38.58
C VAL A 46 -12.73 -12.24 38.00
N GLU A 47 -13.51 -13.32 37.87
CA GLU A 47 -13.04 -14.54 37.20
C GLU A 47 -12.51 -14.19 35.79
N PRO A 48 -11.30 -14.65 35.43
CA PRO A 48 -10.73 -14.35 34.13
C PRO A 48 -11.65 -14.89 33.04
N PRO A 49 -11.89 -14.12 31.96
CA PRO A 49 -12.74 -14.59 30.87
C PRO A 49 -12.15 -15.89 30.31
N PRO A 50 -12.99 -16.86 29.90
CA PRO A 50 -12.50 -18.13 29.40
C PRO A 50 -11.51 -17.87 28.25
N PRO A 51 -10.39 -18.62 28.17
CA PRO A 51 -9.25 -18.31 27.29
C PRO A 51 -9.63 -18.20 25.80
N GLN A 52 -10.74 -18.84 25.41
CA GLN A 52 -11.30 -18.77 24.07
C GLN A 52 -11.79 -17.36 23.70
N ASN A 53 -12.34 -16.60 24.65
CA ASN A 53 -12.78 -15.21 24.43
C ASN A 53 -11.61 -14.27 24.20
N VAL A 54 -10.48 -14.49 24.89
CA VAL A 54 -9.26 -13.67 24.74
C VAL A 54 -8.58 -13.92 23.40
N ALA A 55 -8.51 -15.18 22.96
CA ALA A 55 -7.92 -15.53 21.66
C ALA A 55 -8.73 -14.95 20.49
N LEU A 56 -10.06 -15.08 20.54
CA LEU A 56 -10.96 -14.50 19.55
C LEU A 56 -10.85 -12.97 19.51
N TYR A 57 -10.79 -12.33 20.68
CA TYR A 57 -10.59 -10.90 20.79
C TYR A 57 -9.29 -10.44 20.12
N ARG A 58 -8.17 -11.10 20.42
CA ARG A 58 -6.87 -10.78 19.80
C ARG A 58 -6.90 -10.94 18.29
N GLN A 59 -7.46 -12.04 17.80
CA GLN A 59 -7.60 -12.29 16.36
C GLN A 59 -8.42 -11.18 15.69
N PHE A 60 -9.51 -10.77 16.32
CA PHE A 60 -10.37 -9.70 15.84
C PHE A 60 -9.63 -8.35 15.80
N MET A 61 -8.91 -8.00 16.87
CA MET A 61 -8.09 -6.78 16.93
C MET A 61 -7.02 -6.74 15.84
N PHE A 62 -6.32 -7.85 15.61
CA PHE A 62 -5.32 -7.93 14.53
C PHE A 62 -5.96 -7.77 13.15
N GLU A 63 -7.14 -8.35 12.93
CA GLU A 63 -7.86 -8.19 11.67
C GLU A 63 -8.22 -6.72 11.43
N ILE A 64 -8.75 -6.04 12.44
CA ILE A 64 -9.10 -4.61 12.35
C ILE A 64 -7.88 -3.77 12.03
N LEU A 65 -6.80 -3.92 12.80
CA LEU A 65 -5.56 -3.17 12.59
C LEU A 65 -5.02 -3.37 11.17
N LEU A 66 -5.10 -4.60 10.66
CA LEU A 66 -4.73 -4.93 9.28
C LEU A 66 -5.63 -4.20 8.27
N ARG A 67 -6.96 -4.19 8.47
CA ARG A 67 -7.91 -3.51 7.56
C ARG A 67 -7.75 -2.00 7.59
N LEU A 68 -7.55 -1.41 8.77
CA LEU A 68 -7.26 0.02 8.91
C LEU A 68 -5.96 0.37 8.19
N ARG A 69 -4.88 -0.38 8.40
CA ARG A 69 -3.60 -0.20 7.69
C ARG A 69 -3.77 -0.28 6.16
N GLN A 70 -4.51 -1.27 5.68
CA GLN A 70 -4.84 -1.41 4.25
C GLN A 70 -5.60 -0.18 3.72
N SER A 71 -6.59 0.29 4.46
CA SER A 71 -7.40 1.45 4.06
C SER A 71 -6.62 2.77 4.06
N SER A 72 -5.65 2.96 4.97
CA SER A 72 -4.74 4.11 4.97
C SER A 72 -3.81 4.15 3.75
N ILE A 73 -3.59 3.02 3.09
CA ILE A 73 -2.77 2.92 1.88
C ILE A 73 -3.65 3.06 0.64
N HIS A 74 -4.64 2.18 0.52
CA HIS A 74 -5.61 2.17 -0.56
C HIS A 74 -6.86 1.38 -0.10
N PRO A 75 -8.06 2.01 -0.06
CA PRO A 75 -9.30 1.34 0.35
C PRO A 75 -9.62 0.03 -0.39
N ALA A 76 -9.24 -0.07 -1.67
CA ALA A 76 -9.39 -1.29 -2.47
C ALA A 76 -8.69 -2.52 -1.86
N LEU A 77 -7.59 -2.34 -1.12
CA LEU A 77 -6.89 -3.44 -0.45
C LEU A 77 -7.76 -4.04 0.67
N ALA A 78 -8.41 -3.19 1.46
CA ALA A 78 -9.33 -3.63 2.52
C ALA A 78 -10.56 -4.31 1.91
N LEU A 79 -11.14 -3.73 0.84
CA LEU A 79 -12.25 -4.33 0.10
C LEU A 79 -11.91 -5.72 -0.44
N ALA A 80 -10.75 -5.89 -1.06
CA ALA A 80 -10.27 -7.18 -1.55
C ALA A 80 -10.12 -8.21 -0.42
N GLY A 81 -9.67 -7.76 0.76
CA GLY A 81 -9.65 -8.56 1.98
C GLY A 81 -11.03 -9.08 2.38
N TYR A 82 -12.04 -8.20 2.40
CA TYR A 82 -13.41 -8.58 2.75
C TYR A 82 -14.08 -9.45 1.70
N LYS A 83 -13.88 -9.17 0.41
CA LYS A 83 -14.39 -10.03 -0.67
C LYS A 83 -13.91 -11.48 -0.52
N ARG A 84 -12.63 -11.68 -0.18
CA ARG A 84 -12.08 -13.02 0.08
C ARG A 84 -12.70 -13.67 1.31
N LYS A 85 -12.91 -12.92 2.39
CA LYS A 85 -13.45 -13.44 3.65
C LYS A 85 -14.92 -13.84 3.55
N PHE A 86 -15.73 -13.05 2.85
CA PHE A 86 -17.18 -13.23 2.78
C PHE A 86 -17.67 -13.78 1.44
N ASN A 87 -16.80 -14.46 0.68
CA ASN A 87 -17.12 -15.06 -0.62
C ASN A 87 -17.83 -14.09 -1.58
N GLY A 88 -17.37 -12.83 -1.62
CA GLY A 88 -17.94 -11.77 -2.47
C GLY A 88 -19.06 -10.95 -1.82
N ASN A 89 -19.65 -11.40 -0.72
CA ASN A 89 -20.70 -10.65 0.00
C ASN A 89 -20.07 -9.57 0.89
N LEU A 90 -19.95 -8.36 0.34
CA LEU A 90 -19.41 -7.23 1.10
C LEU A 90 -20.38 -6.78 2.21
N PRO A 91 -19.86 -6.25 3.33
CA PRO A 91 -20.70 -5.64 4.35
C PRO A 91 -21.55 -4.49 3.78
N LEU A 92 -22.76 -4.30 4.34
CA LEU A 92 -23.67 -3.23 3.92
C LEU A 92 -22.98 -1.86 3.98
N GLY A 93 -23.14 -1.08 2.90
CA GLY A 93 -22.55 0.26 2.77
C GLY A 93 -21.12 0.28 2.24
N PHE A 94 -20.50 -0.88 1.96
CA PHE A 94 -19.17 -0.92 1.33
C PHE A 94 -19.31 -0.87 -0.20
N PRO A 95 -18.50 -0.07 -0.90
CA PRO A 95 -18.53 -0.04 -2.35
C PRO A 95 -17.97 -1.35 -2.93
N THR A 96 -18.52 -1.81 -4.06
CA THR A 96 -18.04 -3.01 -4.74
C THR A 96 -16.61 -2.83 -5.24
N GLU A 97 -16.25 -1.65 -5.72
CA GLU A 97 -14.92 -1.29 -6.17
C GLU A 97 -14.59 0.13 -5.72
N TRP A 98 -13.30 0.43 -5.60
CA TRP A 98 -12.87 1.78 -5.23
C TRP A 98 -12.64 2.64 -6.48
N PRO A 99 -13.41 3.71 -6.70
CA PRO A 99 -13.40 4.43 -7.98
C PRO A 99 -12.31 5.50 -8.06
N THR A 100 -11.82 6.02 -6.93
CA THR A 100 -10.93 7.19 -6.89
C THR A 100 -9.47 6.83 -6.66
N LEU A 101 -8.57 7.71 -7.08
CA LEU A 101 -7.14 7.61 -6.77
C LEU A 101 -6.94 7.91 -5.27
N PRO A 102 -6.34 7.00 -4.49
CA PRO A 102 -6.10 7.27 -3.08
C PRO A 102 -5.07 8.37 -2.85
N THR A 103 -5.21 9.08 -1.73
CA THR A 103 -4.35 10.21 -1.35
C THR A 103 -2.88 9.82 -1.33
N LYS A 104 -2.52 8.71 -0.66
CA LYS A 104 -1.13 8.26 -0.55
C LYS A 104 -0.50 7.99 -1.92
N VAL A 105 -1.23 7.34 -2.80
CA VAL A 105 -0.76 7.01 -4.16
C VAL A 105 -0.57 8.30 -4.97
N ASN A 106 -1.52 9.23 -4.89
CA ASN A 106 -1.43 10.54 -5.54
C ASN A 106 -0.18 11.33 -5.10
N LEU A 107 0.03 11.44 -3.78
CA LEU A 107 1.19 12.12 -3.21
C LEU A 107 2.50 11.46 -3.61
N LEU A 108 2.57 10.13 -3.56
CA LEU A 108 3.76 9.40 -3.97
C LEU A 108 4.09 9.62 -5.45
N CYS A 109 3.09 9.60 -6.34
CA CYS A 109 3.29 9.94 -7.75
C CYS A 109 3.80 11.37 -7.95
N LYS A 110 3.27 12.34 -7.19
CA LYS A 110 3.74 13.74 -7.22
C LYS A 110 5.21 13.85 -6.75
N LEU A 111 5.57 13.17 -5.66
CA LEU A 111 6.93 13.16 -5.09
C LEU A 111 7.96 12.53 -6.03
N ILE A 112 7.62 11.40 -6.66
CA ILE A 112 8.52 10.76 -7.64
C ILE A 112 8.66 11.68 -8.85
N ARG A 113 7.57 12.33 -9.29
CA ARG A 113 7.59 13.25 -10.42
C ARG A 113 8.38 14.53 -10.15
N SER A 114 8.53 14.97 -8.89
CA SER A 114 9.37 16.12 -8.58
C SER A 114 10.87 15.81 -8.66
N HIS A 115 11.26 14.53 -8.62
CA HIS A 115 12.65 14.06 -8.69
C HIS A 115 12.91 13.26 -9.98
N ARG A 116 12.66 13.85 -11.15
CA ARG A 116 12.71 13.15 -12.46
C ARG A 116 14.08 12.61 -12.85
N GLU A 117 15.15 13.17 -12.28
CA GLU A 117 16.54 12.83 -12.62
C GLU A 117 17.05 11.65 -11.78
N GLU A 118 16.25 11.20 -10.81
CA GLU A 118 16.60 10.14 -9.87
C GLU A 118 15.82 8.86 -10.15
N LYS A 119 16.38 7.72 -9.75
CA LYS A 119 15.62 6.45 -9.69
C LYS A 119 15.09 6.28 -8.28
N ALA A 120 13.79 6.05 -8.17
CA ALA A 120 13.14 5.76 -6.90
C ALA A 120 12.97 4.24 -6.70
N LEU A 121 13.22 3.77 -5.48
CA LEU A 121 12.80 2.45 -5.01
C LEU A 121 11.61 2.66 -4.07
N VAL A 122 10.47 2.08 -4.43
CA VAL A 122 9.26 2.12 -3.60
C VAL A 122 9.06 0.74 -2.98
N PHE A 123 9.01 0.70 -1.65
CA PHE A 123 8.66 -0.48 -0.90
C PHE A 123 7.16 -0.46 -0.56
N CYS A 124 6.45 -1.51 -0.94
CA CYS A 124 5.06 -1.74 -0.57
C CYS A 124 5.00 -2.87 0.46
N GLU A 125 4.14 -2.74 1.46
CA GLU A 125 3.90 -3.83 2.43
C GLU A 125 2.99 -4.91 1.83
N PHE A 126 2.05 -4.51 0.98
CA PHE A 126 1.08 -5.41 0.34
C PHE A 126 1.44 -5.63 -1.12
N LYS A 127 1.55 -6.90 -1.54
CA LYS A 127 1.80 -7.24 -2.95
C LYS A 127 0.68 -6.71 -3.85
N GLU A 128 -0.56 -6.77 -3.38
CA GLU A 128 -1.73 -6.27 -4.11
C GLU A 128 -1.70 -4.76 -4.33
N GLU A 129 -0.89 -3.98 -3.61
CA GLU A 129 -0.70 -2.53 -3.81
C GLU A 129 0.12 -2.24 -5.09
N MET A 130 1.12 -3.09 -5.38
CA MET A 130 2.11 -2.85 -6.44
C MET A 130 1.49 -2.66 -7.83
N PRO A 131 0.50 -3.46 -8.29
CA PRO A 131 -0.17 -3.24 -9.58
C PRO A 131 -0.89 -1.89 -9.66
N TYR A 132 -1.56 -1.46 -8.58
CA TYR A 132 -2.24 -0.16 -8.55
C TYR A 132 -1.22 0.96 -8.71
N LEU A 133 -0.17 0.96 -7.88
CA LEU A 133 0.85 1.98 -7.93
C LEU A 133 1.56 2.01 -9.30
N GLN A 134 1.89 0.84 -9.87
CA GLN A 134 2.53 0.77 -11.18
C GLN A 134 1.65 1.38 -12.28
N ARG A 135 0.34 1.08 -12.27
CA ARG A 135 -0.61 1.64 -13.24
C ARG A 135 -0.71 3.16 -13.10
N GLU A 136 -0.79 3.69 -11.88
CA GLU A 136 -0.88 5.13 -11.67
C GLU A 136 0.43 5.83 -12.05
N LEU A 137 1.60 5.29 -11.69
CA LEU A 137 2.89 5.83 -12.12
C LEU A 137 3.03 5.88 -13.65
N ARG A 138 2.55 4.85 -14.37
CA ARG A 138 2.52 4.86 -15.84
C ARG A 138 1.70 6.02 -16.39
N LYS A 139 0.53 6.34 -15.80
CA LYS A 139 -0.28 7.51 -16.21
C LYS A 139 0.46 8.83 -16.00
N TYR A 140 1.32 8.91 -14.99
CA TYR A 140 2.19 10.07 -14.75
C TYR A 140 3.44 10.11 -15.64
N GLY A 141 3.60 9.15 -16.57
CA GLY A 141 4.74 9.04 -17.48
C GLY A 141 5.99 8.45 -16.83
N VAL A 142 5.84 7.78 -15.69
CA VAL A 142 6.96 7.16 -14.95
C VAL A 142 7.00 5.68 -15.29
N ARG A 143 8.16 5.22 -15.77
CA ARG A 143 8.41 3.78 -15.98
C ARG A 143 8.69 3.12 -14.63
N ALA A 144 7.88 2.14 -14.30
CA ALA A 144 7.99 1.39 -13.05
C ALA A 144 8.04 -0.13 -13.34
N ALA A 145 8.98 -0.80 -12.70
CA ALA A 145 9.11 -2.26 -12.70
C ALA A 145 8.72 -2.81 -11.33
N ARG A 146 8.08 -3.98 -11.28
CA ARG A 146 7.69 -4.64 -10.03
C ARG A 146 8.70 -5.72 -9.70
N TYR A 147 9.13 -5.77 -8.45
CA TYR A 147 9.99 -6.83 -7.93
C TYR A 147 9.30 -7.46 -6.72
N ASP A 148 8.82 -8.69 -6.86
CA ASP A 148 8.12 -9.40 -5.78
C ASP A 148 8.53 -10.89 -5.70
N GLY A 149 8.08 -11.55 -4.64
CA GLY A 149 8.45 -12.95 -4.33
C GLY A 149 8.03 -13.98 -5.38
N SER A 150 7.09 -13.68 -6.28
CA SER A 150 6.65 -14.59 -7.35
C SER A 150 7.59 -14.65 -8.54
N LEU A 151 8.53 -13.71 -8.68
CA LEU A 151 9.52 -13.76 -9.75
C LEU A 151 10.52 -14.89 -9.50
N SER A 152 10.87 -15.63 -10.57
CA SER A 152 11.96 -16.61 -10.54
C SER A 152 13.31 -15.94 -10.35
N ILE A 153 14.32 -16.69 -9.93
CA ILE A 153 15.70 -16.18 -9.76
C ILE A 153 16.21 -15.56 -11.07
N ALA A 154 15.96 -16.20 -12.21
CA ALA A 154 16.36 -15.69 -13.52
C ALA A 154 15.67 -14.36 -13.85
N GLN A 155 14.36 -14.25 -13.64
CA GLN A 155 13.60 -13.01 -13.84
C GLN A 155 14.10 -11.88 -12.94
N ARG A 156 14.39 -12.18 -11.67
CA ARG A 156 14.98 -11.20 -10.73
C ARG A 156 16.32 -10.68 -11.22
N GLN A 157 17.20 -11.56 -11.72
CA GLN A 157 18.51 -11.16 -12.24
C GLN A 157 18.38 -10.28 -13.49
N VAL A 158 17.48 -10.63 -14.41
CA VAL A 158 17.22 -9.81 -15.60
C VAL A 158 16.72 -8.42 -15.21
N LEU A 159 15.76 -8.36 -14.27
CA LEU A 159 15.17 -7.10 -13.83
C LEU A 159 16.19 -6.22 -13.11
N VAL A 160 16.99 -6.79 -12.20
CA VAL A 160 18.06 -6.05 -11.50
C VAL A 160 19.09 -5.53 -12.50
N LYS A 161 19.51 -6.34 -13.48
CA LYS A 161 20.43 -5.91 -14.54
C LYS A 161 19.84 -4.77 -15.39
N ALA A 162 18.58 -4.88 -15.79
CA ALA A 162 17.90 -3.83 -16.56
C ALA A 162 17.76 -2.51 -15.78
N LEU A 163 17.63 -2.57 -14.46
CA LEU A 163 17.51 -1.41 -13.59
C LEU A 163 18.85 -0.82 -13.13
N GLN A 164 19.99 -1.48 -13.40
CA GLN A 164 21.31 -0.94 -13.08
C GLN A 164 21.50 0.44 -13.75
N TRP A 165 22.13 1.35 -13.03
CA TRP A 165 22.59 2.61 -13.61
C TRP A 165 23.83 2.32 -14.45
N ASN A 166 23.71 2.41 -15.79
CA ASN A 166 24.91 2.41 -16.61
C ASN A 166 25.66 3.73 -16.42
N ARG A 167 26.97 3.63 -16.16
CA ARG A 167 27.87 4.77 -15.93
C ARG A 167 27.86 5.76 -17.09
N GLU A 168 27.62 5.28 -18.31
CA GLU A 168 27.43 6.06 -19.53
C GLU A 168 26.15 6.92 -19.49
N SER A 169 25.04 6.39 -18.96
CA SER A 169 23.79 7.13 -18.75
C SER A 169 23.91 8.23 -17.70
N LEU A 170 24.78 8.02 -16.70
CA LEU A 170 25.10 9.00 -15.66
C LEU A 170 25.94 10.15 -16.25
N ASN A 171 26.96 9.80 -17.03
CA ASN A 171 27.82 10.77 -17.70
C ASN A 171 27.07 11.53 -18.81
N SER A 172 26.09 10.92 -19.48
CA SER A 172 25.26 11.59 -20.49
C SER A 172 24.17 12.45 -19.85
N ALA A 173 23.47 11.98 -18.83
CA ALA A 173 22.46 12.77 -18.09
C ALA A 173 23.08 14.01 -17.42
N CYS A 174 24.30 13.89 -16.91
CA CYS A 174 25.02 15.03 -16.32
C CYS A 174 25.68 15.96 -17.37
N ARG A 175 25.85 15.53 -18.64
CA ARG A 175 26.51 16.34 -19.69
C ARG A 175 25.57 16.83 -20.79
N GLY A 176 24.31 16.41 -20.84
CA GLY A 176 23.33 17.01 -21.72
C GLY A 176 21.95 16.35 -21.68
N LEU A 177 21.04 16.97 -22.44
CA LEU A 177 19.87 16.32 -23.07
C LEU A 177 18.60 16.22 -22.20
N PHE A 178 17.79 17.28 -22.13
CA PHE A 178 16.74 17.49 -23.14
C PHE A 178 17.08 16.95 -24.54
N LYS A 179 16.74 15.68 -24.81
CA LYS A 179 16.18 15.21 -26.10
C LYS A 179 16.14 13.68 -26.17
N LYS A 180 14.97 13.21 -26.63
CA LYS A 180 14.61 11.90 -27.20
C LYS A 180 14.12 10.82 -26.23
N VAL A 181 12.78 10.84 -26.13
CA VAL A 181 11.83 9.73 -26.03
C VAL A 181 12.38 8.44 -26.66
N VAL A 182 12.27 7.33 -25.92
CA VAL A 182 12.51 5.96 -26.41
C VAL A 182 11.16 5.22 -26.45
N PRO A 183 10.86 4.42 -27.49
CA PRO A 183 9.50 3.94 -27.80
C PRO A 183 8.98 2.84 -26.88
N ASP A 184 7.65 2.74 -26.79
CA ASP A 184 6.88 1.94 -25.83
C ASP A 184 6.90 0.40 -26.03
N GLU A 185 7.60 -0.13 -27.03
CA GLU A 185 7.44 -1.53 -27.49
C GLU A 185 8.11 -2.60 -26.60
N ILE A 186 8.83 -2.23 -25.54
CA ILE A 186 9.56 -3.20 -24.69
C ILE A 186 8.83 -3.50 -23.36
N LEU A 187 7.76 -2.76 -23.01
CA LEU A 187 7.13 -2.86 -21.68
C LEU A 187 5.89 -3.76 -21.59
N ASP A 188 5.40 -4.31 -22.71
CA ASP A 188 4.18 -5.13 -22.75
C ASP A 188 4.40 -6.65 -22.72
N GLN A 189 5.65 -7.11 -22.56
CA GLN A 189 5.96 -8.55 -22.48
C GLN A 189 6.56 -9.01 -21.13
N ILE A 190 6.41 -8.22 -20.06
CA ILE A 190 6.83 -8.59 -18.69
C ILE A 190 5.75 -8.25 -17.66
#